data_AF-A0A2C9U8K9-F1
#
_entry.id   AF-A0A2C9U8K9-F1
#
_cell.length_a   1.000
_cell.length_b   1.000
_cell.length_c   1.000
_cell.angle_alpha   90.00
_cell.angle_beta   90.00
_cell.angle_gamma   90.00
#
_symmetry.space_group_name_H-M   'P 1'
#
loop_
_entity.id
_entity.type
_entity.pdbx_description
1 polymer ?
#
loop_
_entity_poly.entity_id
_entity_poly.type
_entity_poly.pdbx_seq_one_letter_code
_entity_poly.pdbx_strand_id
1 'polypeptide(L)'
;MSHCCLSPLPSWTALRSINSHCHCHCHCHCHATATCSFATNRTRLQIRAMRAVVQRVTSASVEVEGRVVSEIGPGLLVLVGLHESDTDSDADYICRKVLNMRLFPNETTGRGWDQNVMQKNYGVLLVSQFTLYGMLKGNKPDFHVAMPPQKAKPFYDSLVERFRKSYRPDAIKDGEFGAMMKVNLVNDGPVTMQLDSLQSSKNTNGAEAK
;
A
#
# COMPACT_ATOMS: atom_id res chain seq x y z
N MET A 1 40.30 17.89 -36.17
CA MET A 1 41.16 17.21 -35.18
C MET A 1 41.59 18.27 -34.18
N SER A 2 40.70 18.68 -33.28
CA SER A 2 40.56 18.15 -31.91
C SER A 2 41.80 18.46 -31.06
N HIS A 3 41.86 19.66 -30.50
CA HIS A 3 42.71 19.96 -29.35
C HIS A 3 41.85 20.14 -28.11
N CYS A 4 42.12 19.29 -27.12
CA CYS A 4 41.53 19.25 -25.81
C CYS A 4 42.63 19.69 -24.82
N CYS A 5 42.38 20.73 -24.04
CA CYS A 5 43.23 21.13 -22.91
C CYS A 5 42.38 21.18 -21.64
N LEU A 6 42.74 20.32 -20.68
CA LEU A 6 43.03 20.61 -19.25
C LEU A 6 42.41 21.91 -18.68
N SER A 7 41.78 22.00 -17.50
CA SER A 7 41.88 21.26 -16.22
C SER A 7 40.91 21.95 -15.19
N PRO A 8 41.09 21.99 -13.84
CA PRO A 8 40.06 21.62 -12.84
C PRO A 8 39.44 22.78 -12.02
N LEU A 9 38.47 22.43 -11.15
CA LEU A 9 37.59 23.20 -10.23
C LEU A 9 38.25 24.36 -9.43
N PRO A 10 37.52 25.44 -9.02
CA PRO A 10 36.91 25.44 -7.67
C PRO A 10 35.65 26.33 -7.39
N SER A 11 34.99 25.98 -6.27
CA SER A 11 34.27 26.75 -5.22
C SER A 11 33.19 27.83 -5.48
N TRP A 12 32.08 27.63 -4.75
CA TRP A 12 31.18 28.54 -4.01
C TRP A 12 31.06 30.05 -4.38
N THR A 13 29.79 30.48 -4.35
CA THR A 13 29.21 31.84 -4.26
C THR A 13 29.00 32.68 -5.54
N ALA A 14 27.78 33.26 -5.61
CA ALA A 14 27.20 34.20 -6.60
C ALA A 14 26.43 33.51 -7.74
N LEU A 15 25.21 33.88 -8.15
CA LEU A 15 24.41 35.10 -8.06
C LEU A 15 22.93 34.70 -7.86
N ARG A 16 22.20 35.31 -6.92
CA ARG A 16 21.35 36.51 -7.10
C ARG A 16 20.44 36.46 -8.34
N SER A 17 19.14 36.36 -8.04
CA SER A 17 18.04 37.14 -8.66
C SER A 17 18.00 37.17 -10.19
N ILE A 18 17.24 36.25 -10.78
CA ILE A 18 16.64 36.46 -12.10
C ILE A 18 15.14 36.62 -11.88
N ASN A 19 14.75 37.88 -11.79
CA ASN A 19 13.37 38.33 -11.76
C ASN A 19 12.91 38.44 -13.22
N SER A 20 12.21 37.43 -13.72
CA SER A 20 11.69 37.42 -15.10
C SER A 20 10.49 38.36 -15.23
N HIS A 21 10.73 39.59 -15.68
CA HIS A 21 9.70 40.47 -16.20
C HIS A 21 9.24 39.96 -17.57
N CYS A 22 8.05 39.35 -17.63
CA CYS A 22 7.33 39.19 -18.88
C CYS A 22 6.61 40.50 -19.20
N HIS A 23 7.07 41.24 -20.21
CA HIS A 23 6.30 42.33 -20.79
C HIS A 23 5.22 41.77 -21.73
N CYS A 24 3.99 41.67 -21.22
CA CYS A 24 2.80 41.61 -22.07
C CYS A 24 2.37 43.04 -22.40
N HIS A 25 2.54 43.46 -23.65
CA HIS A 25 1.80 44.60 -24.19
C HIS A 25 0.36 44.16 -24.49
N CYS A 26 -0.56 44.46 -23.58
CA CYS A 26 -1.99 44.42 -23.85
C CYS A 26 -2.58 45.73 -23.33
N HIS A 27 -2.97 46.61 -24.25
CA HIS A 27 -3.82 47.76 -23.93
C HIS A 27 -5.23 47.25 -23.61
N CYS A 28 -5.54 47.16 -22.31
CA CYS A 28 -6.91 47.18 -21.82
C CYS A 28 -6.90 47.80 -20.41
N HIS A 29 -7.63 48.90 -20.27
CA HIS A 29 -7.98 49.49 -18.99
C HIS A 29 -8.76 48.47 -18.17
N CYS A 30 -8.21 48.04 -17.02
CA CYS A 30 -9.00 47.42 -15.97
C CYS A 30 -8.31 47.61 -14.61
N HIS A 31 -8.96 48.39 -13.74
CA HIS A 31 -8.66 48.46 -12.32
C HIS A 31 -8.91 47.09 -11.67
N ALA A 32 -7.86 46.37 -11.27
CA ALA A 32 -7.90 45.39 -10.20
C ALA A 32 -6.48 44.90 -9.86
N THR A 33 -5.97 45.27 -8.69
CA THR A 33 -4.86 44.57 -8.05
C THR A 33 -5.34 43.18 -7.64
N ALA A 34 -5.22 42.22 -8.56
CA ALA A 34 -5.43 40.81 -8.26
C ALA A 34 -4.14 40.26 -7.63
N THR A 35 -4.10 40.22 -6.30
CA THR A 35 -3.14 39.37 -5.59
C THR A 35 -3.45 37.91 -5.97
N CYS A 36 -2.63 37.35 -6.86
CA CYS A 36 -2.66 35.94 -7.18
C CYS A 36 -2.13 35.16 -5.97
N SER A 37 -3.02 34.83 -5.04
CA SER A 37 -2.75 33.87 -3.98
C SER A 37 -2.63 32.49 -4.63
N PHE A 38 -1.40 32.07 -4.93
CA PHE A 38 -1.10 30.66 -5.15
C PHE A 38 -1.43 29.91 -3.86
N ALA A 39 -2.67 29.43 -3.74
CA ALA A 39 -3.02 28.43 -2.77
C ALA A 39 -2.21 27.18 -3.12
N THR A 40 -1.11 26.96 -2.40
CA THR A 40 -0.39 25.69 -2.42
C THR A 40 -1.29 24.65 -1.78
N ASN A 41 -2.21 24.10 -2.56
CA ASN A 41 -3.00 22.96 -2.17
C ASN A 41 -2.08 21.73 -2.20
N ARG A 42 -1.18 21.64 -1.22
CA ARG A 42 -0.55 20.37 -0.85
C ARG A 42 -1.57 19.58 -0.06
N THR A 43 -2.59 19.09 -0.75
CA THR A 43 -3.42 18.02 -0.22
C THR A 43 -2.49 16.83 -0.04
N ARG A 44 -1.91 16.67 1.15
CA ARG A 44 -1.43 15.36 1.58
C ARG A 44 -2.63 14.45 1.38
N LEU A 45 -2.56 13.53 0.41
CA LEU A 45 -3.50 12.44 0.28
C LEU A 45 -3.50 11.72 1.64
N GLN A 46 -4.42 12.11 2.52
CA GLN A 46 -4.69 11.38 3.75
C GLN A 46 -5.20 10.04 3.29
N ILE A 47 -4.43 9.00 3.55
CA ILE A 47 -4.82 7.66 3.16
C ILE A 47 -5.90 7.22 4.15
N ARG A 48 -7.15 7.20 3.67
CA ARG A 48 -8.36 6.89 4.45
C ARG A 48 -8.88 5.48 4.19
N ALA A 49 -7.98 4.53 3.94
CA ALA A 49 -8.33 3.21 3.41
C ALA A 49 -7.71 2.08 4.23
N MET A 50 -8.40 0.95 4.26
CA MET A 50 -7.85 -0.33 4.69
C MET A 50 -6.64 -0.65 3.82
N ARG A 51 -5.56 -1.11 4.45
CA ARG A 51 -4.35 -1.50 3.73
C ARG A 51 -4.03 -2.97 3.92
N ALA A 52 -3.48 -3.59 2.91
CA ALA A 52 -2.87 -4.90 3.03
C ALA A 52 -1.52 -4.94 2.30
N VAL A 53 -0.51 -5.51 2.95
CA VAL A 53 0.73 -5.93 2.30
C VAL A 53 0.67 -7.45 2.17
N VAL A 54 0.60 -7.92 0.93
CA VAL A 54 0.48 -9.34 0.58
C VAL A 54 1.82 -9.83 0.08
N GLN A 55 2.35 -10.87 0.69
CA GLN A 55 3.64 -11.46 0.37
C GLN A 55 3.45 -12.92 -0.01
N ARG A 56 4.03 -13.33 -1.15
CA ARG A 56 4.04 -14.73 -1.55
C ARG A 56 5.11 -15.46 -0.74
N VAL A 57 4.75 -16.58 -0.13
CA VAL A 57 5.64 -17.32 0.78
C VAL A 57 5.65 -18.80 0.45
N THR A 58 6.80 -19.44 0.65
CA THR A 58 6.91 -20.91 0.66
C THR A 58 6.49 -21.49 2.02
N SER A 59 6.67 -20.71 3.08
CA SER A 59 6.19 -20.99 4.44
C SER A 59 6.13 -19.70 5.24
N ALA A 60 5.20 -19.60 6.19
CA ALA A 60 5.17 -18.53 7.18
C ALA A 60 4.56 -19.02 8.50
N SER A 61 5.03 -18.47 9.62
CA SER A 61 4.53 -18.80 10.96
C SER A 61 4.53 -17.59 11.88
N VAL A 62 3.72 -17.67 12.92
CA VAL A 62 3.62 -16.69 14.00
C VAL A 62 3.98 -17.38 15.31
N GLU A 63 4.88 -16.75 16.06
CA GLU A 63 5.24 -17.17 17.42
C GLU A 63 4.86 -16.09 18.43
N VAL A 64 4.33 -16.55 19.56
CA VAL A 64 4.05 -15.73 20.75
C VAL A 64 4.74 -16.40 21.93
N GLU A 65 5.54 -15.65 22.69
CA GLU A 65 6.30 -16.17 23.84
C GLU A 65 7.14 -17.43 23.53
N GLY A 66 7.67 -17.53 22.31
CA GLY A 66 8.50 -18.65 21.85
C GLY A 66 7.72 -19.92 21.47
N ARG A 67 6.38 -19.85 21.38
CA ARG A 67 5.53 -20.95 20.91
C ARG A 67 4.89 -20.59 19.57
N VAL A 68 4.92 -21.50 18.61
CA VAL A 68 4.22 -21.33 17.33
C VAL A 68 2.72 -21.41 17.59
N VAL A 69 2.02 -20.30 17.37
CA VAL A 69 0.56 -20.22 17.51
C VAL A 69 -0.15 -20.52 16.20
N SER A 70 0.53 -20.31 15.07
CA SER A 70 -0.07 -20.38 13.74
C SER A 70 1.01 -20.58 12.68
N GLU A 71 0.74 -21.41 11.68
CA GLU A 71 1.67 -21.64 10.57
C GLU A 71 0.94 -22.04 9.28
N ILE A 72 1.57 -21.70 8.16
CA ILE A 72 1.18 -22.10 6.81
C ILE A 72 2.40 -22.62 6.04
N GLY A 73 2.13 -23.56 5.13
CA GLY A 73 3.06 -23.94 4.06
C GLY A 73 3.03 -22.90 2.92
N PRO A 74 3.09 -23.35 1.65
CA PRO A 74 3.05 -22.45 0.51
C PRO A 74 1.77 -21.61 0.49
N GLY A 75 1.89 -20.32 0.18
CA GLY A 75 0.72 -19.43 0.14
C GLY A 75 1.04 -17.96 0.28
N LEU A 76 0.20 -17.25 1.05
CA LEU A 76 0.26 -15.79 1.23
C LEU A 76 0.35 -15.42 2.71
N LEU A 77 1.35 -14.60 3.06
CA LEU A 77 1.34 -13.82 4.30
C LEU A 77 0.70 -12.46 3.99
N VAL A 78 -0.26 -12.04 4.80
CA VAL A 78 -1.00 -10.79 4.60
C VAL A 78 -0.94 -9.96 5.89
N LEU A 79 -0.20 -8.87 5.84
CA LEU A 79 -0.20 -7.85 6.88
C LEU A 79 -1.37 -6.91 6.62
N VAL A 80 -2.33 -6.84 7.54
CA VAL A 80 -3.56 -6.03 7.37
C VAL A 80 -3.56 -4.84 8.31
N GLY A 81 -3.66 -3.64 7.76
CA GLY A 81 -3.90 -2.39 8.48
C GLY A 81 -5.37 -2.01 8.39
N LEU A 82 -5.97 -1.69 9.54
CA LEU A 82 -7.32 -1.12 9.65
C LEU A 82 -7.24 0.38 9.93
N HIS A 83 -7.89 1.19 9.11
CA HIS A 83 -8.05 2.63 9.26
C HIS A 83 -9.30 2.93 10.11
N GLU A 84 -9.31 4.05 10.83
CA GLU A 84 -10.43 4.42 11.72
C GLU A 84 -11.79 4.55 11.03
N SER A 85 -11.80 4.81 9.73
CA SER A 85 -12.98 5.00 8.89
C SER A 85 -13.35 3.78 8.04
N ASP A 86 -12.67 2.65 8.23
CA ASP A 86 -12.94 1.45 7.45
C ASP A 86 -14.34 0.90 7.73
N THR A 87 -14.95 0.38 6.67
CA THR A 87 -16.28 -0.21 6.67
C THR A 87 -16.21 -1.68 6.25
N ASP A 88 -17.30 -2.42 6.44
CA ASP A 88 -17.42 -3.79 5.95
C ASP A 88 -17.15 -3.93 4.45
N SER A 89 -17.47 -2.89 3.66
CA SER A 89 -17.21 -2.89 2.22
C SER A 89 -15.71 -2.90 1.88
N ASP A 90 -14.89 -2.26 2.71
CA ASP A 90 -13.43 -2.25 2.59
C ASP A 90 -12.85 -3.64 2.88
N ALA A 91 -13.36 -4.28 3.93
CA ALA A 91 -13.00 -5.65 4.29
C ALA A 91 -13.35 -6.65 3.17
N ASP A 92 -14.55 -6.54 2.59
CA ASP A 92 -15.00 -7.38 1.48
C ASP A 92 -14.15 -7.17 0.23
N TYR A 93 -13.76 -5.92 -0.06
CA TYR A 93 -12.84 -5.61 -1.15
C TYR A 93 -11.48 -6.29 -0.97
N ILE A 94 -10.86 -6.12 0.21
CA ILE A 94 -9.54 -6.69 0.50
C ILE A 94 -9.60 -8.21 0.47
N CYS A 95 -10.59 -8.83 1.12
CA CYS A 95 -10.80 -10.28 1.09
C CYS A 95 -10.86 -10.82 -0.34
N ARG A 96 -11.74 -10.25 -1.17
CA ARG A 96 -11.91 -10.65 -2.56
C ARG A 96 -10.62 -10.44 -3.37
N LYS A 97 -9.92 -9.31 -3.19
CA LYS A 97 -8.68 -9.04 -3.92
C LYS A 97 -7.58 -10.01 -3.55
N VAL A 98 -7.32 -10.22 -2.26
CA VAL A 98 -6.28 -11.13 -1.78
C VAL A 98 -6.51 -12.54 -2.33
N LEU A 99 -7.72 -13.08 -2.21
CA LEU A 99 -8.01 -14.45 -2.64
C LEU A 99 -7.94 -14.65 -4.16
N ASN A 100 -8.25 -13.61 -4.95
CA ASN A 100 -8.33 -13.72 -6.41
C ASN A 100 -7.08 -13.20 -7.14
N MET A 101 -6.11 -12.60 -6.44
CA MET A 101 -4.87 -12.15 -7.07
C MET A 101 -4.08 -13.32 -7.65
N ARG A 102 -3.67 -13.18 -8.90
CA ARG A 102 -2.99 -14.22 -9.68
C ARG A 102 -1.48 -14.12 -9.49
N LEU A 103 -0.99 -14.54 -8.32
CA LEU A 103 0.42 -14.39 -7.90
C LEU A 103 1.26 -15.64 -8.13
N PHE A 104 0.65 -16.76 -8.54
CA PHE A 104 1.32 -18.04 -8.69
C PHE A 104 1.45 -18.43 -10.17
N PRO A 105 2.56 -19.10 -10.53
CA PRO A 105 2.73 -19.62 -11.86
C PRO A 105 1.78 -20.79 -12.12
N ASN A 106 1.43 -20.98 -13.39
CA ASN A 106 0.74 -22.15 -13.86
C ASN A 106 1.77 -23.12 -14.48
N GLU A 107 1.98 -24.25 -13.84
CA GLU A 107 2.96 -25.27 -14.27
C GLU A 107 2.58 -25.91 -15.62
N THR A 108 1.28 -26.01 -15.93
CA THR A 108 0.81 -26.58 -17.19
C THR A 108 0.99 -25.62 -18.38
N THR A 109 0.76 -24.32 -18.18
CA THR A 109 0.83 -23.31 -19.27
C THR A 109 2.14 -22.54 -19.30
N GLY A 110 2.98 -22.64 -18.26
CA GLY A 110 4.22 -21.88 -18.11
C GLY A 110 4.03 -20.38 -17.78
N ARG A 111 2.79 -19.89 -17.65
CA ARG A 111 2.53 -18.46 -17.37
C ARG A 111 2.80 -18.13 -15.90
N GLY A 112 3.61 -17.10 -15.65
CA GLY A 112 4.07 -16.72 -14.30
C GLY A 112 3.02 -16.04 -13.39
N TRP A 113 2.02 -15.36 -13.97
CA TRP A 113 0.99 -14.60 -13.24
C TRP A 113 -0.41 -15.09 -13.60
N ASP A 114 -0.74 -16.32 -13.19
CA ASP A 114 -1.90 -17.02 -13.76
C ASP A 114 -2.82 -17.67 -12.72
N GLN A 115 -2.26 -18.17 -11.63
CA GLN A 115 -3.03 -18.88 -10.61
C GLN A 115 -3.14 -18.02 -9.35
N ASN A 116 -4.29 -18.07 -8.69
CA ASN A 116 -4.50 -17.47 -7.37
C ASN A 116 -4.30 -18.50 -6.25
N VAL A 117 -4.32 -18.04 -4.99
CA VAL A 117 -4.07 -18.89 -3.82
C VAL A 117 -5.08 -20.04 -3.70
N MET A 118 -6.33 -19.78 -4.08
CA MET A 118 -7.41 -20.77 -4.02
C MET A 118 -7.19 -21.90 -5.02
N GLN A 119 -6.82 -21.56 -6.26
CA GLN A 119 -6.55 -22.52 -7.32
C GLN A 119 -5.37 -23.44 -7.00
N LYS A 120 -4.37 -22.95 -6.25
CA LYS A 120 -3.22 -23.76 -5.80
C LYS A 120 -3.47 -24.53 -4.51
N ASN A 121 -4.63 -24.39 -3.88
CA ASN A 121 -4.94 -25.00 -2.58
C ASN A 121 -3.94 -24.61 -1.47
N TYR A 122 -3.50 -23.35 -1.48
CA TYR A 122 -2.45 -22.83 -0.61
C TYR A 122 -3.02 -22.10 0.62
N GLY A 123 -2.17 -21.90 1.63
CA GLY A 123 -2.54 -21.24 2.88
C GLY A 123 -2.56 -19.72 2.79
N VAL A 124 -3.34 -19.08 3.68
CA VAL A 124 -3.28 -17.63 3.88
C VAL A 124 -3.12 -17.36 5.37
N LEU A 125 -2.06 -16.64 5.74
CA LEU A 125 -1.80 -16.20 7.11
C LEU A 125 -2.06 -14.70 7.22
N LEU A 126 -3.11 -14.34 7.95
CA LEU A 126 -3.48 -12.96 8.23
C LEU A 126 -2.79 -12.49 9.51
N VAL A 127 -2.18 -11.31 9.50
CA VAL A 127 -1.58 -10.70 10.69
C VAL A 127 -2.00 -9.23 10.77
N SER A 128 -2.55 -8.81 11.90
CA SER A 128 -2.91 -7.41 12.13
C SER A 128 -1.65 -6.54 12.22
N GLN A 129 -1.57 -5.49 11.41
CA GLN A 129 -0.40 -4.60 11.30
C GLN A 129 -0.81 -3.12 11.20
N PHE A 130 -1.08 -2.49 12.36
CA PHE A 130 -1.44 -1.06 12.40
C PHE A 130 -0.31 -0.13 11.92
N THR A 131 0.94 -0.59 11.96
CA THR A 131 2.10 0.24 11.56
C THR A 131 2.15 0.53 10.06
N LEU A 132 1.32 -0.11 9.24
CA LEU A 132 1.15 0.24 7.83
C LEU A 132 0.69 1.70 7.65
N TYR A 133 0.11 2.30 8.69
CA TYR A 133 -0.26 3.72 8.72
C TYR A 133 0.82 4.65 9.26
N GLY A 134 2.03 4.14 9.50
CA GLY A 134 3.15 4.92 10.04
C GLY A 134 3.47 6.13 9.17
N MET A 135 3.26 7.32 9.70
CA MET A 135 3.72 8.58 9.14
C MET A 135 4.90 9.09 9.96
N LEU A 136 5.98 9.50 9.29
CA LEU A 136 7.15 10.02 10.00
C LEU A 136 6.99 11.53 10.27
N LYS A 137 7.00 11.90 11.55
CA LYS A 137 7.17 13.29 12.02
C LYS A 137 8.63 13.43 12.47
N GLY A 138 9.49 13.88 11.57
CA GLY A 138 10.94 13.72 11.73
C GLY A 138 11.31 12.24 11.61
N ASN A 139 11.92 11.67 12.64
CA ASN A 139 12.25 10.23 12.71
C ASN A 139 11.27 9.43 13.58
N LYS A 140 10.28 10.08 14.22
CA LYS A 140 9.30 9.41 15.07
C LYS A 140 8.09 8.97 14.22
N PRO A 141 7.72 7.69 14.24
CA PRO A 141 6.50 7.24 13.59
C PRO A 141 5.25 7.66 14.38
N ASP A 142 4.22 8.02 13.63
CA ASP A 142 2.92 8.45 14.11
C ASP A 142 1.82 7.64 13.42
N PHE A 143 0.88 7.12 14.20
CA PHE A 143 -0.12 6.14 13.76
C PHE A 143 -1.55 6.61 14.02
N HIS A 144 -1.77 7.92 14.18
CA HIS A 144 -3.06 8.49 14.59
C HIS A 144 -4.27 8.14 13.71
N VAL A 145 -4.04 7.70 12.46
CA VAL A 145 -5.12 7.31 11.52
C VAL A 145 -5.51 5.82 11.61
N ALA A 146 -4.75 5.02 12.36
CA ALA A 146 -5.06 3.61 12.55
C ALA A 146 -6.30 3.45 13.45
N MET A 147 -7.10 2.42 13.20
CA MET A 147 -8.26 2.11 14.01
C MET A 147 -7.82 1.79 15.47
N PRO A 148 -8.47 2.39 16.49
CA PRO A 148 -8.15 2.11 17.89
C PRO A 148 -8.34 0.62 18.25
N PRO A 149 -7.52 0.03 19.15
CA PRO A 149 -7.54 -1.41 19.45
C PRO A 149 -8.92 -1.98 19.82
N GLN A 150 -9.73 -1.22 20.55
CA GLN A 150 -11.06 -1.63 21.01
C GLN A 150 -12.04 -1.85 19.85
N LYS A 151 -11.90 -1.06 18.77
CA LYS A 151 -12.67 -1.22 17.54
C LYS A 151 -11.98 -2.18 16.56
N ALA A 152 -10.65 -2.12 16.50
CA ALA A 152 -9.85 -2.91 15.56
C ALA A 152 -9.94 -4.41 15.81
N LYS A 153 -9.99 -4.86 17.07
CA LYS A 153 -10.09 -6.29 17.37
C LYS A 153 -11.36 -6.95 16.81
N PRO A 154 -12.59 -6.51 17.17
CA PRO A 154 -13.79 -7.14 16.62
C PRO A 154 -13.89 -6.97 15.10
N PHE A 155 -13.39 -5.86 14.56
CA PHE A 155 -13.33 -5.66 13.11
C PHE A 155 -12.39 -6.66 12.42
N TYR A 156 -11.20 -6.87 12.98
CA TYR A 156 -10.24 -7.86 12.49
C TYR A 156 -10.78 -9.28 12.59
N ASP A 157 -11.43 -9.64 13.71
CA ASP A 157 -12.05 -10.95 13.89
C ASP A 157 -13.13 -11.19 12.80
N SER A 158 -13.94 -10.17 12.50
CA SER A 158 -14.92 -10.19 11.38
C SER A 158 -14.23 -10.35 10.02
N LEU A 159 -13.12 -9.67 9.77
CA LEU A 159 -12.33 -9.82 8.55
C LEU A 159 -11.82 -11.26 8.37
N VAL A 160 -11.22 -11.85 9.40
CA VAL A 160 -10.73 -13.24 9.35
C VAL A 160 -11.88 -14.20 9.01
N GLU A 161 -13.06 -13.99 9.61
CA GLU A 161 -14.23 -14.81 9.34
C GLU A 161 -14.73 -14.65 7.88
N ARG A 162 -14.64 -13.46 7.29
CA ARG A 162 -14.93 -13.25 5.86
C ARG A 162 -14.00 -14.08 4.97
N PHE A 163 -12.71 -14.15 5.30
CA PHE A 163 -11.75 -15.00 4.58
C PHE A 163 -12.10 -16.48 4.71
N ARG A 164 -12.41 -16.95 5.93
CA ARG A 164 -12.81 -18.35 6.19
C ARG A 164 -14.05 -18.75 5.39
N LYS A 165 -15.05 -17.88 5.33
CA LYS A 165 -16.29 -18.09 4.54
C LYS A 165 -16.06 -18.07 3.02
N SER A 166 -15.14 -17.24 2.54
CA SER A 166 -14.92 -17.04 1.10
C SER A 166 -14.00 -18.07 0.46
N TYR A 167 -13.29 -18.87 1.26
CA TYR A 167 -12.35 -19.86 0.76
C TYR A 167 -12.50 -21.21 1.45
N ARG A 168 -11.63 -21.51 2.43
CA ARG A 168 -11.56 -22.77 3.16
C ARG A 168 -11.14 -22.46 4.59
N PRO A 169 -11.96 -22.75 5.59
CA PRO A 169 -11.67 -22.37 6.97
C PRO A 169 -10.33 -22.90 7.49
N ASP A 170 -9.92 -24.09 7.05
CA ASP A 170 -8.67 -24.75 7.45
C ASP A 170 -7.41 -24.13 6.80
N ALA A 171 -7.56 -23.53 5.63
CA ALA A 171 -6.48 -22.85 4.89
C ALA A 171 -6.24 -21.40 5.36
N ILE A 172 -7.19 -20.81 6.10
CA ILE A 172 -7.05 -19.46 6.65
C ILE A 172 -6.53 -19.55 8.08
N LYS A 173 -5.38 -18.94 8.29
CA LYS A 173 -4.69 -18.84 9.58
C LYS A 173 -4.58 -17.37 9.98
N ASP A 174 -4.58 -17.12 11.27
CA ASP A 174 -4.45 -15.80 11.87
C ASP A 174 -3.34 -15.79 12.93
N GLY A 175 -2.82 -14.61 13.22
CA GLY A 175 -1.97 -14.36 14.38
C GLY A 175 -2.79 -14.06 15.64
N GLU A 176 -2.11 -13.69 16.72
CA GLU A 176 -2.75 -13.28 17.97
C GLU A 176 -2.85 -11.75 18.05
N PHE A 177 -4.07 -11.22 17.92
CA PHE A 177 -4.30 -9.78 17.89
C PHE A 177 -3.80 -9.09 19.17
N GLY A 178 -2.95 -8.07 19.01
CA GLY A 178 -2.44 -7.27 20.13
C GLY A 178 -1.29 -7.91 20.91
N ALA A 179 -0.91 -9.15 20.60
CA ALA A 179 0.27 -9.78 21.19
C ALA A 179 1.56 -9.33 20.49
N MET A 180 2.67 -9.39 21.22
CA MET A 180 4.01 -9.23 20.65
C MET A 180 4.40 -10.49 19.90
N MET A 181 4.16 -10.49 18.59
CA MET A 181 4.40 -11.62 17.71
C MET A 181 5.78 -11.57 17.05
N LYS A 182 6.41 -12.73 16.88
CA LYS A 182 7.48 -12.93 15.89
C LYS A 182 6.86 -13.59 14.66
N VAL A 183 6.95 -12.92 13.51
CA VAL A 183 6.46 -13.45 12.24
C VAL A 183 7.66 -13.96 11.45
N ASN A 184 7.75 -15.27 11.30
CA ASN A 184 8.75 -15.91 10.45
C ASN A 184 8.15 -16.12 9.06
N LEU A 185 8.90 -15.79 8.01
CA LEU A 185 8.47 -16.05 6.64
C LEU A 185 9.65 -16.36 5.73
N VAL A 186 9.38 -17.17 4.71
CA VAL A 186 10.30 -17.42 3.61
C VAL A 186 9.63 -16.92 2.33
N ASN A 187 9.99 -15.70 1.91
CA ASN A 187 9.44 -15.10 0.70
C ASN A 187 9.79 -15.94 -0.55
N ASP A 188 8.78 -16.18 -1.37
CA ASP A 188 8.89 -16.85 -2.66
C ASP A 188 8.89 -15.79 -3.78
N GLY A 189 10.05 -15.54 -4.39
CA GLY A 189 10.21 -14.59 -5.50
C GLY A 189 11.40 -13.62 -5.31
N PRO A 190 11.31 -12.63 -4.40
CA PRO A 190 10.16 -12.28 -3.57
C PRO A 190 9.08 -11.53 -4.36
N VAL A 191 7.81 -11.86 -4.11
CA VAL A 191 6.64 -11.11 -4.63
C VAL A 191 5.95 -10.41 -3.46
N THR A 192 5.75 -9.10 -3.57
CA THR A 192 5.06 -8.28 -2.56
C THR A 192 4.12 -7.29 -3.22
N MET A 193 2.86 -7.31 -2.82
CA MET A 193 1.79 -6.46 -3.35
C MET A 193 1.23 -5.56 -2.24
N GLN A 194 0.97 -4.30 -2.56
CA GLN A 194 0.29 -3.38 -1.66
C GLN A 194 -1.13 -3.14 -2.19
N LEU A 195 -2.11 -3.27 -1.31
CA LEU A 195 -3.52 -3.05 -1.60
C LEU A 195 -4.05 -1.98 -0.67
N ASP A 196 -4.82 -1.05 -1.23
CA ASP A 196 -5.63 -0.08 -0.51
C ASP A 196 -7.09 -0.27 -0.95
N SER A 197 -8.05 -0.27 0.00
CA SER A 197 -9.47 -0.45 -0.32
C SER A 197 -10.07 0.71 -1.13
N LEU A 198 -9.61 1.95 -0.86
CA LEU A 198 -9.91 3.11 -1.68
C LEU A 198 -8.89 3.21 -2.80
N GLN A 199 -9.22 2.69 -3.98
CA GLN A 199 -8.56 3.10 -5.21
C GLN A 199 -9.41 4.15 -5.93
N SER A 200 -8.77 5.27 -6.29
CA SER A 200 -9.39 6.28 -7.15
C SER A 200 -9.81 5.62 -8.46
N SER A 201 -11.10 5.63 -8.78
CA SER A 201 -11.58 5.35 -10.13
C SER A 201 -10.90 6.33 -11.09
N LYS A 202 -9.84 5.90 -11.78
CA LYS A 202 -9.32 6.61 -12.95
C LYS A 202 -9.67 5.81 -14.20
N ASN A 203 -10.51 6.46 -15.02
CA ASN A 203 -10.80 6.23 -16.45
C ASN A 203 -11.82 5.14 -16.84
N THR A 204 -13.10 5.49 -16.76
CA THR A 204 -14.09 5.17 -17.81
C THR A 204 -14.39 6.46 -18.58
N ASN A 205 -13.48 6.87 -19.47
CA ASN A 205 -13.76 7.83 -20.53
C ASN A 205 -13.13 7.26 -21.80
N GLY A 206 -13.94 6.59 -22.62
CA GLY A 206 -13.49 5.95 -23.84
C GLY A 206 -14.45 4.91 -24.39
N ALA A 207 -15.71 5.29 -24.60
CA ALA A 207 -16.63 4.59 -25.51
C ALA A 207 -17.84 5.48 -25.85
N GLU A 208 -17.59 6.66 -26.43
CA GLU A 208 -18.52 7.26 -27.37
C GLU A 208 -17.81 7.33 -28.72
N ALA A 209 -18.05 6.30 -29.54
CA ALA A 209 -17.95 6.39 -30.98
C ALA A 209 -19.28 5.84 -31.51
N LYS A 210 -20.13 6.75 -31.96
CA LYS A 210 -21.26 6.46 -32.83
C LYS A 210 -21.02 7.21 -34.13
#